data_AF-A0A317SQJ7-F1
#
_entry.id   AF-A0A317SQJ7-F1
#
_cell.length_a   1.000
_cell.length_b   1.000
_cell.length_c   1.000
_cell.angle_alpha   90.00
_cell.angle_beta   90.00
_cell.angle_gamma   90.00
#
_symmetry.space_group_name_H-M   'P 1'
#
loop_
_entity.id
_entity.type
_entity.pdbx_description
1 polymer ?
#
loop_
_entity_poly.entity_id
_entity_poly.type
_entity_poly.pdbx_seq_one_letter_code
_entity_poly.pdbx_strand_id
1 'polypeptide(L)'
;MSLRLVSRRGLASPLLRWAARDSPMPFRSFTSSTKSSTQPNGRYVVAVGIAGAVALGAIAAAYSPSGRTHCDTPSNLPIDKRDAIHKHESGITPSSPMRLKMEYYIKEKQKEIVTALEKVDGKPFSIDAWERKSSGGGGISCVLQEGNVFEKAGVNISVVYGKLPRAAIVKMRADHKNLDPTVESLDFFAAGLSMVLHPKNPMAPTVHLNYRYFETMAEDGSTQAWWFGGGTDLTPSYLFNEDAIHFHNTLKEACEKHDKRYYPTFKKWCDEYFCVKHRGESRGIGGIFFDDLDDKEPEQLFSFVQDCLNSFLPSYIPIIERRKNMPYTPREKDWQQLRRGRYVEFNLVHDRGTAFGLNTPGARVESILMSLPLTAAWKYMHSPAPGSREERLLEVLRNPVDWV
;
A
#
# COMPACT_ATOMS: atom_id res chain seq x y z
N MET A 1 5.10 47.88 -55.01
CA MET A 1 5.84 46.75 -55.62
C MET A 1 5.18 45.47 -55.11
N SER A 2 4.09 44.96 -55.70
CA SER A 2 3.97 44.23 -56.99
C SER A 2 4.83 42.95 -56.98
N LEU A 3 4.37 41.71 -57.20
CA LEU A 3 3.16 41.06 -57.77
C LEU A 3 3.00 39.65 -57.10
N ARG A 4 1.80 39.11 -56.79
CA ARG A 4 0.82 38.33 -57.63
C ARG A 4 1.44 37.15 -58.42
N LEU A 5 0.82 35.97 -58.67
CA LEU A 5 -0.37 35.19 -58.25
C LEU A 5 -0.40 33.94 -59.21
N VAL A 6 -1.26 32.92 -58.96
CA VAL A 6 -1.80 31.89 -59.93
C VAL A 6 -0.93 30.62 -60.17
N SER A 7 -1.39 29.35 -60.31
CA SER A 7 -2.67 28.64 -60.14
C SER A 7 -2.54 27.12 -60.42
N ARG A 8 -3.32 26.33 -59.66
CA ARG A 8 -4.09 25.07 -59.89
C ARG A 8 -3.78 24.03 -61.01
N ARG A 9 -4.13 22.78 -60.59
CA ARG A 9 -4.70 21.57 -61.25
C ARG A 9 -3.68 20.42 -61.23
N GLY A 10 -3.95 19.20 -60.77
CA GLY A 10 -5.18 18.42 -60.57
C GLY A 10 -4.90 17.00 -61.12
N LEU A 11 -5.54 15.96 -60.54
CA LEU A 11 -5.51 14.50 -60.82
C LEU A 11 -4.83 13.72 -59.69
N ALA A 12 -5.26 12.55 -59.23
CA ALA A 12 -6.52 11.80 -59.19
C ALA A 12 -6.22 10.62 -58.24
N SER A 13 -7.23 10.13 -57.52
CA SER A 13 -7.16 9.03 -56.54
C SER A 13 -6.77 7.68 -57.21
N PRO A 14 -6.45 6.62 -56.43
CA PRO A 14 -7.56 5.78 -55.97
C PRO A 14 -7.49 5.28 -54.52
N LEU A 15 -8.68 5.30 -53.94
CA LEU A 15 -9.14 4.62 -52.73
C LEU A 15 -8.89 3.10 -52.79
N LEU A 16 -8.25 2.53 -51.76
CA LEU A 16 -8.40 1.12 -51.42
C LEU A 16 -9.35 0.99 -50.22
N ARG A 17 -10.56 0.53 -50.52
CA ARG A 17 -11.51 -0.01 -49.55
C ARG A 17 -10.96 -1.33 -49.03
N TRP A 18 -10.89 -1.49 -47.71
CA TRP A 18 -10.88 -2.82 -47.09
C TRP A 18 -12.25 -3.08 -46.49
N ALA A 19 -12.87 -4.14 -46.99
CA ALA A 19 -14.19 -4.60 -46.63
C ALA A 19 -14.16 -5.31 -45.27
N ALA A 20 -15.17 -5.03 -44.45
CA ALA A 20 -15.55 -5.87 -43.33
C ALA A 20 -15.94 -7.26 -43.85
N ARG A 21 -15.37 -8.30 -43.25
CA ARG A 21 -15.89 -9.66 -43.31
C ARG A 21 -16.03 -10.18 -41.89
N ASP A 22 -17.28 -10.24 -41.45
CA ASP A 22 -17.73 -11.09 -40.36
C ASP A 22 -17.47 -12.55 -40.71
N SER A 23 -16.82 -13.28 -39.81
CA SER A 23 -16.94 -14.74 -39.68
C SER A 23 -16.53 -15.14 -38.25
N PRO A 24 -17.36 -15.93 -37.54
CA PRO A 24 -17.20 -16.22 -36.13
C PRO A 24 -16.16 -17.32 -35.87
N MET A 25 -15.36 -17.14 -34.82
CA MET A 25 -14.44 -18.16 -34.29
C MET A 25 -15.22 -19.19 -33.44
N PRO A 26 -14.91 -20.49 -33.53
CA PRO A 26 -15.72 -21.52 -32.91
C PRO A 26 -15.47 -21.66 -31.40
N PHE A 27 -16.57 -21.76 -30.65
CA PHE A 27 -16.63 -22.25 -29.28
C PHE A 27 -15.98 -23.64 -29.16
N ARG A 28 -15.05 -23.81 -28.22
CA ARG A 28 -14.64 -25.14 -27.74
C ARG A 28 -15.31 -25.39 -26.39
N SER A 29 -16.43 -26.12 -26.42
CA SER A 29 -17.00 -26.80 -25.26
C SER A 29 -16.35 -28.18 -25.13
N PHE A 30 -15.79 -28.49 -23.96
CA PHE A 30 -15.49 -29.87 -23.60
C PHE A 30 -16.68 -30.44 -22.83
N THR A 31 -17.43 -31.33 -23.49
CA THR A 31 -18.34 -32.28 -22.86
C THR A 31 -17.81 -33.68 -23.15
N SER A 32 -17.72 -34.52 -22.12
CA SER A 32 -17.60 -35.97 -22.28
C SER A 32 -18.73 -36.64 -21.53
N SER A 33 -19.71 -37.15 -22.27
CA SER A 33 -20.49 -38.33 -21.90
C SER A 33 -19.76 -39.54 -22.51
N THR A 34 -19.66 -40.70 -21.88
CA THR A 34 -20.77 -41.63 -21.72
C THR A 34 -20.35 -42.89 -20.94
N LYS A 35 -21.37 -43.46 -20.29
CA LYS A 35 -21.72 -44.89 -20.18
C LYS A 35 -21.09 -45.77 -19.11
N SER A 36 -22.03 -46.16 -18.23
CA SER A 36 -22.14 -47.34 -17.40
C SER A 36 -22.03 -48.68 -18.14
N SER A 37 -21.50 -49.70 -17.46
CA SER A 37 -22.05 -51.06 -17.47
C SER A 37 -21.61 -51.87 -16.23
N THR A 38 -22.58 -52.13 -15.36
CA THR A 38 -22.92 -53.40 -14.67
C THR A 38 -21.88 -54.27 -13.95
N GLN A 39 -22.22 -54.54 -12.68
CA GLN A 39 -21.77 -55.56 -11.71
C GLN A 39 -21.76 -57.03 -12.21
N PRO A 40 -21.23 -57.99 -11.41
CA PRO A 40 -22.10 -58.71 -10.48
C PRO A 40 -21.58 -58.89 -9.04
N ASN A 41 -22.55 -58.74 -8.13
CA ASN A 41 -22.75 -59.22 -6.77
C ASN A 41 -21.87 -60.34 -6.17
N GLY A 42 -21.55 -60.16 -4.88
CA GLY A 42 -21.32 -61.22 -3.90
C GLY A 42 -21.62 -60.70 -2.49
N ARG A 43 -22.80 -61.07 -1.96
CA ARG A 43 -23.29 -60.76 -0.60
C ARG A 43 -22.49 -61.54 0.45
N TYR A 44 -22.16 -60.92 1.59
CA TYR A 44 -22.34 -61.53 2.92
C TYR A 44 -22.57 -60.43 3.98
N VAL A 45 -23.70 -60.57 4.67
CA VAL A 45 -24.07 -59.87 5.91
C VAL A 45 -23.73 -60.84 7.05
N VAL A 46 -23.24 -60.34 8.19
CA VAL A 46 -23.79 -60.59 9.54
C VAL A 46 -22.94 -59.86 10.60
N ALA A 47 -23.66 -59.35 11.57
CA ALA A 47 -23.31 -58.40 12.60
C ALA A 47 -22.62 -59.00 13.84
N VAL A 48 -21.81 -58.15 14.48
CA VAL A 48 -21.68 -57.86 15.93
C VAL A 48 -21.65 -59.02 16.94
N GLY A 49 -20.57 -59.06 17.72
CA GLY A 49 -20.49 -59.75 19.01
C GLY A 49 -19.45 -59.09 19.93
N ILE A 50 -19.90 -58.71 21.13
CA ILE A 50 -19.15 -58.02 22.21
C ILE A 50 -18.46 -59.06 23.13
N ALA A 51 -17.35 -58.67 23.75
CA ALA A 51 -16.86 -59.01 25.11
C ALA A 51 -15.51 -59.74 25.21
N GLY A 52 -14.68 -59.30 26.17
CA GLY A 52 -13.88 -60.23 26.99
C GLY A 52 -12.36 -60.02 27.09
N ALA A 53 -11.94 -59.14 28.00
CA ALA A 53 -10.90 -59.32 29.04
C ALA A 53 -9.56 -60.09 28.80
N VAL A 54 -8.46 -59.35 29.06
CA VAL A 54 -7.31 -59.65 29.97
C VAL A 54 -6.23 -60.69 29.58
N ALA A 55 -4.98 -60.33 29.95
CA ALA A 55 -3.73 -61.14 30.10
C ALA A 55 -2.76 -61.03 28.89
N LEU A 56 -1.46 -60.74 28.96
CA LEU A 56 -0.40 -60.62 29.98
C LEU A 56 0.63 -59.59 29.40
N GLY A 57 1.32 -58.74 30.15
CA GLY A 57 2.33 -59.14 31.14
C GLY A 57 3.71 -59.36 30.49
N ALA A 58 4.53 -58.30 30.48
CA ALA A 58 6.00 -58.30 30.38
C ALA A 58 6.70 -58.67 29.05
N ILE A 59 6.93 -57.65 28.21
CA ILE A 59 8.27 -57.37 27.66
C ILE A 59 8.54 -55.88 27.93
N ALA A 60 8.93 -55.57 29.16
CA ALA A 60 9.62 -54.32 29.48
C ALA A 60 11.12 -54.55 29.27
N ALA A 61 11.81 -53.50 28.81
CA ALA A 61 13.26 -53.36 28.69
C ALA A 61 13.93 -53.85 27.39
N ALA A 62 13.55 -53.30 26.23
CA ALA A 62 14.48 -53.27 25.09
C ALA A 62 14.18 -52.21 24.01
N TYR A 63 13.56 -51.07 24.30
CA TYR A 63 13.55 -49.94 23.34
C TYR A 63 13.58 -48.63 24.11
N SER A 64 14.79 -48.11 24.32
CA SER A 64 15.00 -46.70 24.61
C SER A 64 15.29 -46.04 23.26
N PRO A 65 14.35 -45.29 22.65
CA PRO A 65 14.76 -44.29 21.69
C PRO A 65 15.32 -43.14 22.50
N SER A 66 16.65 -43.09 22.56
CA SER A 66 17.43 -41.90 22.88
C SER A 66 17.20 -40.82 21.81
N GLY A 67 16.00 -40.26 21.82
CA GLY A 67 15.66 -39.01 21.17
C GLY A 67 15.16 -38.09 22.25
N ARG A 68 16.05 -37.31 22.88
CA ARG A 68 15.61 -36.07 23.50
C ARG A 68 14.97 -35.27 22.37
N THR A 69 13.65 -35.21 22.33
CA THR A 69 12.97 -34.07 21.71
C THR A 69 13.56 -32.86 22.42
N HIS A 70 14.41 -32.12 21.72
CA HIS A 70 14.79 -30.79 22.14
C HIS A 70 13.45 -30.03 22.15
N CYS A 71 12.85 -29.86 23.32
CA CYS A 71 11.83 -28.84 23.48
C CYS A 71 12.59 -27.54 23.23
N ASP A 72 12.48 -27.01 22.00
CA ASP A 72 13.05 -25.72 21.66
C ASP A 72 12.57 -24.73 22.72
N THR A 73 13.52 -24.19 23.46
CA THR A 73 13.24 -23.10 24.39
C THR A 73 12.63 -21.97 23.56
N PRO A 74 11.61 -21.24 24.05
CA PRO A 74 10.92 -20.22 23.26
C PRO A 74 11.85 -19.17 22.60
N SER A 75 13.07 -19.02 23.10
CA SER A 75 14.12 -18.16 22.55
C SER A 75 14.66 -18.59 21.18
N ASN A 76 14.61 -19.87 20.81
CA ASN A 76 15.23 -20.38 19.57
C ASN A 76 14.27 -20.40 18.36
N LEU A 77 13.00 -20.05 18.56
CA LEU A 77 12.01 -20.00 17.48
C LEU A 77 12.18 -18.72 16.64
N PRO A 78 11.96 -18.81 15.31
CA PRO A 78 11.80 -17.63 14.46
C PRO A 78 10.79 -16.63 15.06
N ILE A 79 11.07 -15.34 14.90
CA ILE A 79 10.27 -14.29 15.56
C ILE A 79 8.78 -14.34 15.21
N ASP A 80 8.44 -14.62 13.96
CA ASP A 80 7.06 -14.71 13.50
C ASP A 80 6.27 -15.77 14.30
N LYS A 81 6.92 -16.89 14.66
CA LYS A 81 6.36 -17.91 15.54
C LYS A 81 6.26 -17.46 16.99
N ARG A 82 7.29 -16.79 17.53
CA ARG A 82 7.28 -16.24 18.90
C ARG A 82 6.13 -15.25 19.07
N ASP A 83 5.91 -14.40 18.08
CA ASP A 83 4.85 -13.40 18.07
C ASP A 83 3.47 -14.02 17.89
N ALA A 84 3.35 -15.07 17.08
CA ALA A 84 2.10 -15.83 16.98
C ALA A 84 1.73 -16.47 18.33
N ILE A 85 2.71 -17.04 19.04
CA ILE A 85 2.51 -17.62 20.38
C ILE A 85 2.10 -16.52 21.38
N HIS A 86 2.83 -15.39 21.43
CA HIS A 86 2.49 -14.28 22.33
C HIS A 86 1.06 -13.77 22.10
N LYS A 87 0.67 -13.58 20.84
CA LYS A 87 -0.70 -13.14 20.48
C LYS A 87 -1.76 -14.14 20.93
N HIS A 88 -1.48 -15.44 20.85
CA HIS A 88 -2.41 -16.49 21.26
C HIS A 88 -2.52 -16.63 22.79
N GLU A 89 -1.40 -16.54 23.51
CA GLU A 89 -1.36 -16.81 24.96
C GLU A 89 -1.67 -15.59 25.82
N SER A 90 -1.12 -14.42 25.47
CA SER A 90 -1.15 -13.20 26.30
C SER A 90 -1.99 -12.08 25.70
N GLY A 91 -2.41 -12.21 24.44
CA GLY A 91 -3.03 -11.11 23.71
C GLY A 91 -2.05 -9.94 23.49
N ILE A 92 -2.59 -8.75 23.19
CA ILE A 92 -1.79 -7.54 22.98
C ILE A 92 -2.09 -6.56 24.11
N THR A 93 -1.05 -6.19 24.84
CA THR A 93 -1.10 -5.35 26.04
C THR A 93 -0.21 -4.12 25.86
N PRO A 94 -0.32 -3.07 26.71
CA PRO A 94 0.59 -1.93 26.67
C PRO A 94 2.08 -2.33 26.83
N SER A 95 2.35 -3.41 27.56
CA SER A 95 3.68 -4.00 27.75
C SER A 95 4.14 -4.93 26.61
N SER A 96 3.29 -5.20 25.62
CA SER A 96 3.70 -6.01 24.47
C SER A 96 4.75 -5.25 23.63
N PRO A 97 5.64 -5.99 22.93
CA PRO A 97 6.63 -5.36 22.05
C PRO A 97 6.01 -4.42 21.01
N MET A 98 6.76 -3.39 20.63
CA MET A 98 6.26 -2.34 19.72
C MET A 98 5.74 -2.90 18.40
N ARG A 99 6.40 -3.91 17.83
CA ARG A 99 5.93 -4.63 16.64
C ARG A 99 4.49 -5.15 16.74
N LEU A 100 4.09 -5.72 17.88
CA LEU A 100 2.74 -6.25 18.09
C LEU A 100 1.72 -5.11 18.26
N LYS A 101 2.12 -4.05 18.98
CA LYS A 101 1.29 -2.85 19.14
C LYS A 101 1.04 -2.15 17.82
N MET A 102 2.07 -2.01 16.98
CA MET A 102 1.94 -1.45 15.65
C MET A 102 1.07 -2.34 14.74
N GLU A 103 1.30 -3.67 14.71
CA GLU A 103 0.47 -4.61 13.94
C GLU A 103 -1.01 -4.49 14.31
N TYR A 104 -1.32 -4.46 15.61
CA TYR A 104 -2.69 -4.30 16.09
C TYR A 104 -3.29 -2.97 15.65
N TYR A 105 -2.56 -1.88 15.89
CA TYR A 105 -3.03 -0.53 15.61
C TYR A 105 -3.32 -0.31 14.12
N ILE A 106 -2.44 -0.74 13.22
CA ILE A 106 -2.69 -0.60 11.77
C ILE A 106 -3.86 -1.45 11.28
N LYS A 107 -4.09 -2.64 11.87
CA LYS A 107 -5.25 -3.49 11.54
C LYS A 107 -6.56 -2.83 11.94
N GLU A 108 -6.61 -2.24 13.13
CA GLU A 108 -7.79 -1.50 13.59
C GLU A 108 -8.02 -0.25 12.73
N LYS A 109 -6.96 0.51 12.42
CA LYS A 109 -7.08 1.71 11.58
C LYS A 109 -7.46 1.40 10.14
N GLN A 110 -7.00 0.30 9.57
CA GLN A 110 -7.44 -0.14 8.24
C GLN A 110 -8.95 -0.36 8.22
N LYS A 111 -9.51 -1.08 9.21
CA LYS A 111 -10.95 -1.32 9.30
C LYS A 111 -11.72 -0.01 9.41
N GLU A 112 -11.32 0.86 10.34
CA GLU A 112 -11.96 2.16 10.55
C GLU A 112 -11.99 3.00 9.28
N ILE A 113 -10.85 3.10 8.59
CA ILE A 113 -10.71 3.88 7.36
C ILE A 113 -11.54 3.27 6.23
N VAL A 114 -11.49 1.95 6.04
CA VAL A 114 -12.30 1.26 5.03
C VAL A 114 -13.78 1.51 5.28
N THR A 115 -14.27 1.33 6.51
CA THR A 115 -15.68 1.59 6.85
C THR A 115 -16.08 3.05 6.59
N ALA A 116 -15.22 4.02 6.92
CA ALA A 116 -15.49 5.42 6.63
C ALA A 116 -15.57 5.70 5.12
N LEU A 117 -14.66 5.12 4.33
CA LEU A 117 -14.64 5.29 2.87
C LEU A 117 -15.82 4.60 2.19
N GLU A 118 -16.22 3.40 2.63
CA GLU A 118 -17.43 2.70 2.16
C GLU A 118 -18.69 3.52 2.41
N LYS A 119 -18.78 4.21 3.56
CA LYS A 119 -19.90 5.10 3.86
C LYS A 119 -19.96 6.30 2.91
N VAL A 120 -18.79 6.84 2.53
CA VAL A 120 -18.70 7.99 1.61
C VAL A 120 -19.02 7.58 0.17
N ASP A 121 -18.53 6.41 -0.27
CA ASP A 121 -18.69 5.90 -1.63
C ASP A 121 -20.06 5.23 -1.86
N GLY A 122 -20.53 4.44 -0.90
CA GLY A 122 -21.72 3.60 -1.02
C GLY A 122 -21.47 2.25 -1.68
N LYS A 123 -20.21 1.85 -1.89
CA LYS A 123 -19.81 0.49 -2.35
C LYS A 123 -18.79 -0.14 -1.40
N PRO A 124 -18.81 -1.48 -1.25
CA PRO A 124 -17.87 -2.18 -0.38
C PRO A 124 -16.47 -2.32 -1.01
N PHE A 125 -15.44 -2.45 -0.18
CA PHE A 125 -14.10 -2.85 -0.60
C PHE A 125 -14.02 -4.37 -0.78
N SER A 126 -13.23 -4.81 -1.77
CA SER A 126 -12.76 -6.20 -1.86
C SER A 126 -11.60 -6.38 -0.89
N ILE A 127 -11.71 -7.38 0.00
CA ILE A 127 -10.72 -7.66 1.03
C ILE A 127 -9.99 -8.95 0.67
N ASP A 128 -8.66 -8.85 0.53
CA ASP A 128 -7.79 -9.95 0.18
C ASP A 128 -6.66 -10.10 1.20
N ALA A 129 -6.77 -11.13 2.05
CA ALA A 129 -5.75 -11.51 3.01
C ALA A 129 -4.77 -12.50 2.38
N TRP A 130 -3.48 -12.24 2.53
CA TRP A 130 -2.44 -13.01 1.86
C TRP A 130 -1.22 -13.22 2.76
N GLU A 131 -0.50 -14.30 2.49
CA GLU A 131 0.72 -14.70 3.21
C GLU A 131 1.90 -14.82 2.25
N ARG A 132 3.11 -14.58 2.75
CA ARG A 132 4.34 -14.73 1.98
C ARG A 132 4.84 -16.16 2.09
N LYS A 133 5.02 -16.83 0.94
CA LYS A 133 5.41 -18.26 0.89
C LYS A 133 6.85 -18.53 1.36
N SER A 134 7.77 -17.60 1.14
CA SER A 134 9.23 -17.81 1.29
C SER A 134 9.84 -17.21 2.55
N SER A 135 9.08 -16.42 3.29
CA SER A 135 9.58 -15.54 4.36
C SER A 135 8.37 -15.09 5.15
N GLY A 136 8.39 -15.23 6.49
CA GLY A 136 7.21 -15.05 7.33
C GLY A 136 6.46 -13.73 7.15
N GLY A 137 5.18 -13.74 7.53
CA GLY A 137 4.29 -12.59 7.45
C GLY A 137 3.34 -12.61 6.24
N GLY A 138 2.78 -11.45 5.93
CA GLY A 138 1.69 -11.31 4.98
C GLY A 138 1.08 -9.91 5.00
N GLY A 139 -0.19 -9.80 4.63
CA GLY A 139 -0.90 -8.53 4.64
C GLY A 139 -2.38 -8.68 4.34
N ILE A 140 -3.08 -7.56 4.39
CA ILE A 140 -4.49 -7.45 3.99
C ILE A 140 -4.56 -6.29 3.01
N SER A 141 -5.00 -6.59 1.78
CA SER A 141 -5.24 -5.59 0.76
C SER A 141 -6.73 -5.31 0.68
N CYS A 142 -7.15 -4.09 0.99
CA CYS A 142 -8.53 -3.66 0.77
C CYS A 142 -8.55 -2.78 -0.48
N VAL A 143 -9.23 -3.21 -1.53
CA VAL A 143 -9.29 -2.48 -2.82
C VAL A 143 -10.73 -2.24 -3.24
N LEU A 144 -11.03 -1.00 -3.63
CA LEU A 144 -12.28 -0.60 -4.28
C LEU A 144 -11.93 -0.04 -5.67
N GLN A 145 -12.61 -0.54 -6.69
CA GLN A 145 -12.48 -0.08 -8.07
C GLN A 145 -13.85 0.28 -8.63
N GLU A 146 -13.89 1.29 -9.48
CA GLU A 146 -15.12 1.75 -10.15
C GLU A 146 -16.24 2.10 -9.14
N GLY A 147 -15.86 2.74 -8.04
CA GLY A 147 -16.77 3.30 -7.02
C GLY A 147 -17.64 4.44 -7.53
N ASN A 148 -18.57 4.88 -6.69
CA ASN A 148 -19.38 6.05 -6.99
C ASN A 148 -18.59 7.35 -6.81
N VAL A 149 -17.71 7.39 -5.81
CA VAL A 149 -16.88 8.55 -5.44
C VAL A 149 -15.42 8.31 -5.79
N PHE A 150 -14.89 7.13 -5.46
CA PHE A 150 -13.51 6.73 -5.75
C PHE A 150 -13.46 5.88 -7.02
N GLU A 151 -12.72 6.34 -8.01
CA GLU A 151 -12.51 5.56 -9.25
C GLU A 151 -11.60 4.35 -8.96
N LYS A 152 -10.63 4.53 -8.07
CA LYS A 152 -9.82 3.47 -7.48
C LYS A 152 -9.36 3.91 -6.09
N ALA A 153 -9.47 3.03 -5.12
CA ALA A 153 -9.00 3.23 -3.76
C ALA A 153 -8.37 1.94 -3.26
N GLY A 154 -7.25 2.05 -2.57
CA GLY A 154 -6.74 0.93 -1.81
C GLY A 154 -6.15 1.35 -0.47
N VAL A 155 -6.39 0.51 0.52
CA VAL A 155 -5.97 0.67 1.90
C VAL A 155 -5.33 -0.66 2.29
N ASN A 156 -4.01 -0.73 2.22
CA ASN A 156 -3.26 -1.97 2.40
C ASN A 156 -2.51 -1.93 3.72
N ILE A 157 -2.46 -3.06 4.40
CA ILE A 157 -1.50 -3.29 5.48
C ILE A 157 -0.56 -4.41 5.07
N SER A 158 0.66 -4.37 5.59
CA SER A 158 1.64 -5.44 5.46
C SER A 158 2.35 -5.62 6.79
N VAL A 159 2.60 -6.87 7.16
CA VAL A 159 3.33 -7.29 8.35
C VAL A 159 4.33 -8.33 7.89
N VAL A 160 5.59 -7.95 7.86
CA VAL A 160 6.63 -8.65 7.11
C VAL A 160 7.77 -8.99 8.06
N TYR A 161 8.15 -10.26 8.05
CA TYR A 161 9.34 -10.76 8.72
C TYR A 161 10.36 -11.24 7.68
N GLY A 162 11.63 -11.18 8.02
CA GLY A 162 12.68 -11.74 7.16
C GLY A 162 14.08 -11.48 7.69
N LYS A 163 15.06 -11.75 6.82
CA LYS A 163 16.48 -11.48 7.07
C LYS A 163 16.99 -10.42 6.10
N LEU A 164 17.65 -9.39 6.63
CA LEU A 164 18.38 -8.42 5.84
C LEU A 164 19.75 -9.00 5.46
N PRO A 165 20.14 -8.99 4.18
CA PRO A 165 21.49 -9.35 3.79
C PRO A 165 22.48 -8.24 4.16
N ARG A 166 23.76 -8.59 4.38
CA ARG A 166 24.85 -7.66 4.70
C ARG A 166 24.87 -6.37 3.86
N ALA A 167 24.65 -6.47 2.55
CA ALA A 167 24.62 -5.31 1.66
C ALA A 167 23.52 -4.29 2.03
N ALA A 168 22.34 -4.77 2.47
CA ALA A 168 21.27 -3.90 2.94
C ALA A 168 21.63 -3.27 4.29
N ILE A 169 22.22 -4.05 5.21
CA ILE A 169 22.66 -3.58 6.53
C ILE A 169 23.69 -2.44 6.39
N VAL A 170 24.70 -2.60 5.53
CA VAL A 170 25.72 -1.58 5.27
C VAL A 170 25.10 -0.30 4.72
N LYS A 171 24.10 -0.40 3.84
CA LYS A 171 23.39 0.76 3.29
C LYS A 171 22.56 1.48 4.35
N MET A 172 21.87 0.73 5.20
CA MET A 172 20.99 1.28 6.26
C MET A 172 21.80 1.90 7.41
N ARG A 173 23.03 1.44 7.64
CA ARG A 173 23.92 1.99 8.67
C ARG A 173 24.30 3.47 8.46
N ALA A 174 24.19 3.98 7.23
CA ALA A 174 24.43 5.40 6.95
C ALA A 174 23.55 6.31 7.82
N ASP A 175 22.32 5.85 8.07
CA ASP A 175 21.30 6.57 8.83
C ASP A 175 21.12 5.95 10.24
N HIS A 176 21.47 4.67 10.42
CA HIS A 176 21.25 3.90 11.67
C HIS A 176 22.56 3.39 12.30
N LYS A 177 23.20 4.21 13.13
CA LYS A 177 24.54 3.93 13.69
C LYS A 177 24.62 2.70 14.61
N ASN A 178 23.49 2.26 15.16
CA ASN A 178 23.39 1.11 16.06
C ASN A 178 23.36 -0.25 15.32
N LEU A 179 23.31 -0.25 13.99
CA LEU A 179 23.46 -1.47 13.20
C LEU A 179 24.91 -1.94 13.22
N ASP A 180 25.13 -3.15 13.72
CA ASP A 180 26.44 -3.80 13.67
C ASP A 180 26.76 -4.20 12.21
N PRO A 181 27.79 -3.62 11.57
CA PRO A 181 28.13 -3.94 10.18
C PRO A 181 28.87 -5.28 10.04
N THR A 182 29.26 -5.91 11.15
CA THR A 182 30.07 -7.14 11.14
C THR A 182 29.22 -8.38 10.90
N VAL A 183 27.93 -8.32 11.21
CA VAL A 183 26.97 -9.41 11.04
C VAL A 183 26.67 -9.69 9.56
N GLU A 184 26.53 -10.98 9.23
CA GLU A 184 26.21 -11.43 7.86
C GLU A 184 24.73 -11.28 7.52
N SER A 185 23.86 -11.38 8.52
CA SER A 185 22.42 -11.21 8.37
C SER A 185 21.79 -10.72 9.68
N LEU A 186 20.74 -9.90 9.58
CA LEU A 186 19.93 -9.48 10.71
C LEU A 186 18.48 -9.85 10.49
N ASP A 187 17.83 -10.39 11.52
CA ASP A 187 16.38 -10.54 11.50
C ASP A 187 15.74 -9.15 11.54
N PHE A 188 14.70 -8.95 10.74
CA PHE A 188 13.94 -7.71 10.72
C PHE A 188 12.44 -7.97 10.75
N PHE A 189 11.74 -6.96 11.27
CA PHE A 189 10.31 -6.81 11.21
C PHE A 189 9.96 -5.47 10.56
N ALA A 190 8.97 -5.49 9.69
CA ALA A 190 8.38 -4.28 9.13
C ALA A 190 6.86 -4.42 9.11
N ALA A 191 6.16 -3.43 9.67
CA ALA A 191 4.71 -3.35 9.55
C ALA A 191 4.28 -1.94 9.17
N GLY A 192 3.26 -1.83 8.32
CA GLY A 192 2.75 -0.52 7.96
C GLY A 192 1.41 -0.56 7.26
N LEU A 193 0.71 0.58 7.33
CA LEU A 193 -0.48 0.89 6.57
C LEU A 193 -0.09 1.84 5.45
N SER A 194 -0.45 1.50 4.22
CA SER A 194 -0.25 2.33 3.03
C SER A 194 -1.57 2.44 2.27
N MET A 195 -1.93 3.65 1.87
CA MET A 195 -3.14 3.87 1.09
C MET A 195 -2.93 4.91 -0.01
N VAL A 196 -3.69 4.73 -1.08
CA VAL A 196 -3.86 5.73 -2.13
C VAL A 196 -5.32 5.73 -2.56
N LEU A 197 -5.92 6.91 -2.61
CA LEU A 197 -7.31 7.10 -3.02
C LEU A 197 -7.38 8.04 -4.20
N HIS A 198 -7.98 7.60 -5.30
CA HIS A 198 -8.18 8.37 -6.52
C HIS A 198 -9.68 8.66 -6.73
N PRO A 199 -10.19 9.83 -6.32
CA PRO A 199 -11.56 10.22 -6.60
C PRO A 199 -11.86 10.28 -8.10
N LYS A 200 -13.10 9.96 -8.46
CA LYS A 200 -13.64 10.06 -9.82
C LYS A 200 -13.81 11.51 -10.26
N ASN A 201 -14.24 12.38 -9.35
CA ASN A 201 -14.49 13.80 -9.63
C ASN A 201 -13.16 14.59 -9.66
N PRO A 202 -12.85 15.37 -10.72
CA PRO A 202 -11.64 16.21 -10.80
C PRO A 202 -11.50 17.25 -9.68
N MET A 203 -12.61 17.66 -9.07
CA MET A 203 -12.61 18.62 -7.95
C MET A 203 -12.18 17.99 -6.63
N ALA A 204 -12.25 16.66 -6.52
CA ALA A 204 -11.85 15.91 -5.33
C ALA A 204 -10.38 15.45 -5.47
N PRO A 205 -9.50 15.78 -4.51
CA PRO A 205 -8.08 15.50 -4.62
C PRO A 205 -7.75 14.02 -4.42
N THR A 206 -6.71 13.53 -5.11
CA THR A 206 -6.07 12.27 -4.73
C THR A 206 -5.36 12.46 -3.39
N VAL A 207 -5.31 11.43 -2.56
CA VAL A 207 -4.54 11.44 -1.30
C VAL A 207 -3.70 10.18 -1.19
N HIS A 208 -2.54 10.33 -0.57
CA HIS A 208 -1.67 9.23 -0.17
C HIS A 208 -1.38 9.32 1.32
N LEU A 209 -1.26 8.16 1.96
CA LEU A 209 -0.82 8.05 3.34
C LEU A 209 -0.01 6.77 3.53
N ASN A 210 1.06 6.88 4.31
CA ASN A 210 1.85 5.75 4.77
C ASN A 210 2.23 5.96 6.23
N TYR A 211 2.07 4.94 7.08
CA TYR A 211 2.70 4.91 8.41
C TYR A 211 3.23 3.51 8.67
N ARG A 212 4.50 3.43 9.03
CA ARG A 212 5.23 2.17 9.18
C ARG A 212 6.17 2.20 10.37
N TYR A 213 6.44 1.02 10.87
CA TYR A 213 7.45 0.73 11.87
C TYR A 213 8.41 -0.32 11.32
N PHE A 214 9.68 -0.13 11.60
CA PHE A 214 10.73 -1.07 11.26
C PHE A 214 11.55 -1.37 12.51
N GLU A 215 11.91 -2.63 12.73
CA GLU A 215 12.92 -3.00 13.72
C GLU A 215 13.83 -4.11 13.21
N THR A 216 15.09 -4.06 13.64
CA THR A 216 16.08 -5.12 13.50
C THR A 216 16.35 -5.74 14.85
N MET A 217 16.79 -6.99 14.85
CA MET A 217 17.07 -7.71 16.08
C MET A 217 18.38 -8.47 16.01
N ALA A 218 19.00 -8.61 17.18
CA ALA A 218 20.11 -9.51 17.40
C ALA A 218 19.64 -10.97 17.46
N GLU A 219 20.59 -11.91 17.42
CA GLU A 219 20.31 -13.35 17.45
C GLU A 219 19.59 -13.81 18.73
N ASP A 220 19.79 -13.10 19.85
CA ASP A 220 19.08 -13.34 21.11
C ASP A 220 17.62 -12.86 21.10
N GLY A 221 17.19 -12.17 20.03
CA GLY A 221 15.87 -11.59 19.86
C GLY A 221 15.67 -10.22 20.50
N SER A 222 16.72 -9.60 21.03
CA SER A 222 16.68 -8.21 21.49
C SER A 222 16.64 -7.23 20.31
N THR A 223 15.92 -6.12 20.47
CA THR A 223 15.84 -5.06 19.45
C THR A 223 17.18 -4.33 19.35
N GLN A 224 17.75 -4.25 18.14
CA GLN A 224 19.04 -3.59 17.88
C GLN A 224 18.86 -2.14 17.40
N ALA A 225 18.05 -1.95 16.36
CA ALA A 225 17.70 -0.64 15.82
C ALA A 225 16.24 -0.66 15.37
N TRP A 226 15.56 0.48 15.49
CA TRP A 226 14.16 0.63 15.13
C TRP A 226 13.89 2.08 14.74
N TRP A 227 12.88 2.31 13.92
CA TRP A 227 12.42 3.64 13.58
C TRP A 227 10.98 3.61 13.08
N PHE A 228 10.34 4.78 13.15
CA PHE A 228 9.10 5.04 12.45
C PHE A 228 9.34 5.78 11.14
N GLY A 229 8.47 5.56 10.18
CA GLY A 229 8.40 6.35 8.97
C GLY A 229 6.95 6.57 8.58
N GLY A 230 6.67 7.65 7.89
CA GLY A 230 5.32 7.90 7.44
C GLY A 230 5.07 9.28 6.86
N GLY A 231 3.80 9.56 6.65
CA GLY A 231 3.37 10.79 6.05
C GLY A 231 1.97 10.69 5.48
N THR A 232 1.43 11.85 5.14
CA THR A 232 0.15 11.99 4.45
C THR A 232 0.26 13.22 3.56
N ASP A 233 -0.09 13.09 2.29
CA ASP A 233 0.04 14.16 1.30
C ASP A 233 -1.16 14.22 0.35
N LEU A 234 -1.46 15.43 -0.13
CA LEU A 234 -2.64 15.73 -0.93
C LEU A 234 -2.28 16.16 -2.36
N THR A 235 -2.92 15.53 -3.34
CA THR A 235 -2.68 15.75 -4.77
C THR A 235 -3.96 16.20 -5.49
N PRO A 236 -4.29 17.50 -5.44
CA PRO A 236 -5.43 18.06 -6.17
C PRO A 236 -5.18 18.13 -7.67
N SER A 237 -6.25 17.99 -8.47
CA SER A 237 -6.24 18.40 -9.89
C SER A 237 -6.64 19.86 -10.06
N TYR A 238 -7.47 20.38 -9.16
CA TYR A 238 -7.80 21.80 -9.09
C TYR A 238 -7.56 22.30 -7.67
N LEU A 239 -6.91 23.46 -7.56
CA LEU A 239 -6.56 24.04 -6.26
C LEU A 239 -7.74 24.76 -5.61
N PHE A 240 -8.07 24.36 -4.39
CA PHE A 240 -8.97 25.04 -3.45
C PHE A 240 -8.17 25.39 -2.20
N ASN A 241 -8.04 26.68 -1.88
CA ASN A 241 -7.19 27.13 -0.78
C ASN A 241 -7.72 26.63 0.57
N GLU A 242 -9.03 26.65 0.73
CA GLU A 242 -9.72 26.17 1.92
C GLU A 242 -9.49 24.68 2.19
N ASP A 243 -9.30 23.87 1.13
CA ASP A 243 -8.99 22.44 1.28
C ASP A 243 -7.53 22.25 1.69
N ALA A 244 -6.62 23.00 1.07
CA ALA A 244 -5.20 22.99 1.40
C ALA A 244 -4.96 23.41 2.86
N ILE A 245 -5.56 24.53 3.28
CA ILE A 245 -5.48 25.05 4.65
C ILE A 245 -6.09 24.06 5.64
N HIS A 246 -7.27 23.50 5.37
CA HIS A 246 -7.91 22.50 6.23
C HIS A 246 -7.04 21.27 6.43
N PHE A 247 -6.50 20.72 5.34
CA PHE A 247 -5.65 19.54 5.36
C PHE A 247 -4.38 19.80 6.17
N HIS A 248 -3.66 20.87 5.86
CA HIS A 248 -2.40 21.21 6.51
C HIS A 248 -2.57 21.62 7.98
N ASN A 249 -3.62 22.35 8.35
CA ASN A 249 -3.91 22.68 9.75
C ASN A 249 -4.15 21.41 10.58
N THR A 250 -4.93 20.47 10.04
CA THR A 250 -5.24 19.21 10.72
C THR A 250 -3.96 18.39 10.99
N LEU A 251 -3.05 18.35 10.02
CA LEU A 251 -1.74 17.69 10.18
C LEU A 251 -0.83 18.44 11.17
N LYS A 252 -0.84 19.78 11.12
CA LYS A 252 -0.08 20.65 12.04
C LYS A 252 -0.53 20.45 13.49
N GLU A 253 -1.83 20.45 13.74
CA GLU A 253 -2.40 20.18 15.06
C GLU A 253 -1.98 18.82 15.63
N ALA A 254 -1.96 17.77 14.78
CA ALA A 254 -1.45 16.46 15.19
C ALA A 254 0.05 16.50 15.55
N CYS A 255 0.86 17.20 14.76
CA CYS A 255 2.30 17.34 15.02
C CYS A 255 2.59 18.16 16.30
N GLU A 256 1.89 19.27 16.50
CA GLU A 256 2.15 20.21 17.60
C GLU A 256 1.83 19.65 18.99
N LYS A 257 1.03 18.59 19.09
CA LYS A 257 0.84 17.82 20.33
C LYS A 257 2.12 17.16 20.83
N HIS A 258 3.07 16.88 19.92
CA HIS A 258 4.29 16.10 20.21
C HIS A 258 5.56 16.92 20.10
N ASP A 259 5.66 17.78 19.08
CA ASP A 259 6.75 18.73 18.92
C ASP A 259 6.35 19.83 17.92
N LYS A 260 6.51 21.09 18.31
CA LYS A 260 6.22 22.23 17.42
C LYS A 260 7.12 22.29 16.19
N ARG A 261 8.28 21.61 16.22
CA ARG A 261 9.21 21.53 15.08
C ARG A 261 8.81 20.49 14.05
N TYR A 262 7.95 19.52 14.41
CA TYR A 262 7.62 18.41 13.53
C TYR A 262 6.90 18.87 12.26
N TYR A 263 5.85 19.68 12.37
CA TYR A 263 5.14 20.16 11.18
C TYR A 263 6.04 20.90 10.18
N PRO A 264 6.78 21.97 10.55
CA PRO A 264 7.61 22.69 9.57
C PRO A 264 8.72 21.80 8.98
N THR A 265 9.29 20.89 9.77
CA THR A 265 10.32 19.95 9.31
C THR A 265 9.75 18.94 8.31
N PHE A 266 8.67 18.27 8.68
CA PHE A 266 8.07 17.19 7.89
C PHE A 266 7.29 17.71 6.68
N LYS A 267 6.76 18.94 6.75
CA LYS A 267 6.17 19.62 5.58
C LYS A 267 7.23 19.93 4.54
N LYS A 268 8.35 20.53 4.96
CA LYS A 268 9.49 20.80 4.05
C LYS A 268 10.00 19.50 3.43
N TRP A 269 10.15 18.45 4.22
CA TRP A 269 10.57 17.15 3.71
C TRP A 269 9.55 16.56 2.72
N CYS A 270 8.26 16.74 2.95
CA CYS A 270 7.19 16.33 2.03
C CYS A 270 7.30 17.05 0.67
N ASP A 271 7.51 18.37 0.69
CA ASP A 271 7.68 19.20 -0.51
C ASP A 271 8.88 18.74 -1.36
N GLU A 272 9.99 18.39 -0.70
CA GLU A 272 11.21 17.90 -1.34
C GLU A 272 11.09 16.46 -1.85
N TYR A 273 10.47 15.57 -1.06
CA TYR A 273 10.37 14.15 -1.38
C TYR A 273 9.45 13.89 -2.58
N PHE A 274 8.27 14.53 -2.62
CA PHE A 274 7.27 14.30 -3.67
C PHE A 274 7.49 15.17 -4.92
N CYS A 275 8.74 15.58 -5.19
CA CYS A 275 9.11 16.33 -6.38
C CYS A 275 9.32 15.42 -7.60
N VAL A 276 8.61 15.70 -8.70
CA VAL A 276 8.86 15.09 -10.01
C VAL A 276 10.03 15.82 -10.65
N LYS A 277 11.26 15.43 -10.28
CA LYS A 277 12.49 16.17 -10.61
C LYS A 277 12.64 16.54 -12.09
N HIS A 278 12.29 15.63 -13.00
CA HIS A 278 12.39 15.86 -14.44
C HIS A 278 11.29 16.80 -15.00
N ARG A 279 10.30 17.18 -14.20
CA ARG A 279 9.28 18.18 -14.52
C ARG A 279 9.47 19.50 -13.77
N GLY A 280 10.30 19.51 -12.71
CA GLY A 280 10.50 20.66 -11.84
C GLY A 280 9.22 21.06 -11.08
N GLU A 281 8.34 20.11 -10.77
CA GLU A 281 7.10 20.35 -10.04
C GLU A 281 6.84 19.23 -9.01
N SER A 282 6.23 19.56 -7.88
CA SER A 282 5.73 18.59 -6.91
C SER A 282 4.52 17.82 -7.47
N ARG A 283 4.35 16.60 -6.98
CA ARG A 283 3.21 15.73 -7.33
C ARG A 283 1.89 16.40 -6.94
N GLY A 284 1.86 17.00 -5.75
CA GLY A 284 0.72 17.65 -5.12
C GLY A 284 1.13 18.80 -4.20
N ILE A 285 0.23 19.22 -3.32
CA ILE A 285 0.43 20.39 -2.44
C ILE A 285 1.08 20.01 -1.08
N GLY A 286 1.77 18.86 -1.06
CA GLY A 286 2.47 18.37 0.11
C GLY A 286 1.54 17.88 1.23
N GLY A 287 2.05 17.96 2.45
CA GLY A 287 1.46 17.42 3.66
C GLY A 287 2.57 17.24 4.69
N ILE A 288 2.71 16.06 5.27
CA ILE A 288 3.87 15.70 6.10
C ILE A 288 4.54 14.45 5.56
N PHE A 289 5.87 14.39 5.66
CA PHE A 289 6.68 13.21 5.38
C PHE A 289 7.84 13.12 6.37
N PHE A 290 8.06 11.93 6.90
CA PHE A 290 9.18 11.60 7.75
C PHE A 290 9.64 10.16 7.50
N ASP A 291 10.92 9.93 7.68
CA ASP A 291 11.57 8.63 7.61
C ASP A 291 12.63 8.59 8.72
N ASP A 292 13.07 7.38 9.08
CA ASP A 292 14.14 7.20 10.05
C ASP A 292 13.92 7.97 11.38
N LEU A 293 12.66 8.04 11.84
CA LEU A 293 12.29 8.77 13.05
C LEU A 293 12.48 7.87 14.29
N ASP A 294 13.55 8.15 15.03
CA ASP A 294 13.95 7.45 16.27
C ASP A 294 14.49 8.43 17.34
N ASP A 295 14.11 9.72 17.26
CA ASP A 295 14.66 10.83 18.07
C ASP A 295 14.12 10.92 19.51
N LYS A 296 13.19 10.05 19.88
CA LYS A 296 12.52 9.97 21.20
C LYS A 296 12.26 8.51 21.56
N GLU A 297 11.76 8.27 22.78
CA GLU A 297 11.38 6.93 23.21
C GLU A 297 10.30 6.30 22.30
N PRO A 298 10.35 4.98 22.04
CA PRO A 298 9.43 4.31 21.11
C PRO A 298 7.95 4.60 21.39
N GLU A 299 7.54 4.63 22.66
CA GLU A 299 6.14 4.91 23.03
C GLU A 299 5.71 6.34 22.67
N GLN A 300 6.61 7.31 22.80
CA GLN A 300 6.32 8.71 22.47
C GLN A 300 6.14 8.86 20.96
N LEU A 301 7.02 8.24 20.17
CA LEU A 301 6.92 8.25 18.70
C LEU A 301 5.74 7.43 18.20
N PHE A 302 5.41 6.33 18.87
CA PHE A 302 4.20 5.58 18.57
C PHE A 302 2.96 6.44 18.81
N SER A 303 2.88 7.16 19.94
CA SER A 303 1.78 8.10 20.20
C SER A 303 1.68 9.20 19.14
N PHE A 304 2.81 9.73 18.66
CA PHE A 304 2.87 10.66 17.54
C PHE A 304 2.30 10.04 16.25
N VAL A 305 2.74 8.84 15.89
CA VAL A 305 2.22 8.11 14.72
C VAL A 305 0.72 7.85 14.85
N GLN A 306 0.24 7.54 16.05
CA GLN A 306 -1.18 7.35 16.30
C GLN A 306 -1.98 8.65 16.08
N ASP A 307 -1.53 9.78 16.61
CA ASP A 307 -2.17 11.07 16.38
C ASP A 307 -2.16 11.46 14.89
N CYS A 308 -1.05 11.23 14.20
CA CYS A 308 -0.94 11.48 12.76
C CYS A 308 -1.88 10.60 11.93
N LEU A 309 -1.96 9.29 12.20
CA LEU A 309 -2.89 8.40 11.50
C LEU A 309 -4.36 8.71 11.84
N ASN A 310 -4.65 9.08 13.09
CA ASN A 310 -5.98 9.54 13.51
C ASN A 310 -6.41 10.84 12.83
N SER A 311 -5.46 11.69 12.45
CA SER A 311 -5.74 12.96 11.77
C SER A 311 -6.21 12.81 10.32
N PHE A 312 -6.03 11.62 9.70
CA PHE A 312 -6.34 11.37 8.30
C PHE A 312 -7.83 11.56 7.95
N LEU A 313 -8.73 10.89 8.65
CA LEU A 313 -10.17 10.98 8.33
C LEU A 313 -10.69 12.42 8.53
N PRO A 314 -10.36 13.13 9.64
CA PRO A 314 -10.69 14.54 9.79
C PRO A 314 -10.09 15.46 8.72
N SER A 315 -8.87 15.18 8.23
CA SER A 315 -8.22 16.02 7.23
C SER A 315 -8.79 15.81 5.82
N TYR A 316 -9.27 14.60 5.49
CA TYR A 316 -9.65 14.25 4.12
C TYR A 316 -11.16 14.13 3.87
N ILE A 317 -11.93 13.52 4.79
CA ILE A 317 -13.37 13.28 4.56
C ILE A 317 -14.16 14.58 4.34
N PRO A 318 -13.95 15.66 5.11
CA PRO A 318 -14.64 16.93 4.87
C PRO A 318 -14.36 17.51 3.48
N ILE A 319 -13.14 17.32 2.95
CA ILE A 319 -12.77 17.74 1.59
C ILE A 319 -13.58 16.92 0.58
N ILE A 320 -13.60 15.59 0.73
CA ILE A 320 -14.35 14.73 -0.20
C ILE A 320 -15.84 15.04 -0.20
N GLU A 321 -16.46 15.25 0.96
CA GLU A 321 -17.89 15.61 1.03
C GLU A 321 -18.20 16.94 0.33
N ARG A 322 -17.31 17.93 0.42
CA ARG A 322 -17.47 19.21 -0.31
C ARG A 322 -17.32 19.05 -1.82
N ARG A 323 -16.43 18.17 -2.28
CA ARG A 323 -15.99 18.15 -3.69
C ARG A 323 -16.60 17.05 -4.54
N LYS A 324 -17.00 15.91 -3.95
CA LYS A 324 -17.41 14.70 -4.70
C LYS A 324 -18.57 14.92 -5.67
N ASN A 325 -19.49 15.82 -5.33
CA ASN A 325 -20.71 16.10 -6.11
C ASN A 325 -20.63 17.37 -6.98
N MET A 326 -19.47 18.06 -7.03
CA MET A 326 -19.35 19.26 -7.85
C MET A 326 -19.49 18.92 -9.35
N PRO A 327 -20.21 19.73 -10.16
CA PRO A 327 -20.23 19.53 -11.59
C PRO A 327 -18.83 19.75 -12.18
N TYR A 328 -18.49 18.99 -13.22
CA TYR A 328 -17.26 19.15 -13.96
C TYR A 328 -17.48 18.94 -15.46
N THR A 329 -16.61 19.55 -16.26
CA THR A 329 -16.61 19.48 -17.72
C THR A 329 -15.68 18.36 -18.21
N PRO A 330 -15.85 17.90 -19.48
CA PRO A 330 -14.89 16.97 -20.09
C PRO A 330 -13.45 17.48 -20.07
N ARG A 331 -13.24 18.80 -20.23
CA ARG A 331 -11.92 19.44 -20.14
C ARG A 331 -11.29 19.29 -18.75
N GLU A 332 -12.08 19.44 -17.69
CA GLU A 332 -11.59 19.28 -16.31
C GLU A 332 -11.26 17.82 -16.01
N LYS A 333 -12.00 16.86 -16.59
CA LYS A 333 -11.67 15.44 -16.50
C LYS A 333 -10.38 15.12 -17.26
N ASP A 334 -10.19 15.68 -18.46
CA ASP A 334 -8.95 15.56 -19.23
C ASP A 334 -7.73 16.08 -18.45
N TRP A 335 -7.88 17.22 -17.76
CA TRP A 335 -6.82 17.75 -16.91
C TRP A 335 -6.49 16.81 -15.74
N GLN A 336 -7.50 16.23 -15.09
CA GLN A 336 -7.28 15.21 -14.06
C GLN A 336 -6.44 14.04 -14.59
N GLN A 337 -6.67 13.59 -15.83
CA GLN A 337 -5.89 12.51 -16.44
C GLN A 337 -4.41 12.88 -16.62
N LEU A 338 -4.12 14.12 -17.01
CA LEU A 338 -2.75 14.63 -17.11
C LEU A 338 -2.06 14.73 -15.74
N ARG A 339 -2.79 15.20 -14.71
CA ARG A 339 -2.28 15.23 -13.33
C ARG A 339 -2.03 13.82 -12.78
N ARG A 340 -2.89 12.87 -13.09
CA ARG A 340 -2.67 11.44 -12.77
C ARG A 340 -1.48 10.85 -13.53
N GLY A 341 -1.22 11.29 -14.75
CA GLY A 341 0.02 10.95 -15.47
C GLY A 341 1.26 11.36 -14.68
N ARG A 342 1.26 12.54 -14.04
CA ARG A 342 2.34 12.97 -13.13
C ARG A 342 2.46 12.11 -11.88
N TYR A 343 1.32 11.68 -11.34
CA TYR A 343 1.29 10.74 -10.20
C TYR A 343 1.98 9.42 -10.56
N VAL A 344 1.68 8.87 -11.74
CA VAL A 344 2.33 7.66 -12.27
C VAL A 344 3.82 7.89 -12.53
N GLU A 345 4.20 9.01 -13.14
CA GLU A 345 5.61 9.39 -13.34
C GLU A 345 6.39 9.39 -12.02
N PHE A 346 5.82 9.96 -10.95
CA PHE A 346 6.44 9.94 -9.64
C PHE A 346 6.62 8.51 -9.11
N ASN A 347 5.53 7.74 -9.04
CA ASN A 347 5.53 6.43 -8.40
C ASN A 347 6.45 5.43 -9.10
N LEU A 348 6.57 5.49 -10.43
CA LEU A 348 7.40 4.53 -11.18
C LEU A 348 8.87 4.95 -11.31
N VAL A 349 9.18 6.25 -11.20
CA VAL A 349 10.55 6.77 -11.44
C VAL A 349 11.26 7.17 -10.15
N HIS A 350 10.55 7.80 -9.20
CA HIS A 350 11.17 8.46 -8.04
C HIS A 350 10.82 7.81 -6.70
N ASP A 351 9.67 7.14 -6.59
CA ASP A 351 9.23 6.60 -5.31
C ASP A 351 10.09 5.41 -4.85
N ARG A 352 10.79 5.61 -3.73
CA ARG A 352 11.67 4.61 -3.12
C ARG A 352 10.90 3.36 -2.71
N GLY A 353 9.67 3.52 -2.20
CA GLY A 353 8.83 2.42 -1.71
C GLY A 353 8.40 1.48 -2.83
N THR A 354 7.90 2.04 -3.93
CA THR A 354 7.51 1.28 -5.12
C THR A 354 8.70 0.56 -5.75
N ALA A 355 9.83 1.26 -5.93
CA ALA A 355 11.04 0.65 -6.47
C ALA A 355 11.56 -0.49 -5.59
N PHE A 356 11.60 -0.30 -4.27
CA PHE A 356 12.03 -1.33 -3.33
C PHE A 356 11.09 -2.55 -3.37
N GLY A 357 9.78 -2.33 -3.36
CA GLY A 357 8.78 -3.40 -3.40
C GLY A 357 8.88 -4.25 -4.66
N LEU A 358 8.99 -3.63 -5.84
CA LEU A 358 9.08 -4.35 -7.11
C LEU A 358 10.38 -5.15 -7.28
N ASN A 359 11.46 -4.68 -6.67
CA ASN A 359 12.76 -5.37 -6.70
C ASN A 359 12.90 -6.42 -5.58
N THR A 360 11.94 -6.53 -4.65
CA THR A 360 11.97 -7.51 -3.57
C THR A 360 11.38 -8.84 -4.04
N PRO A 361 12.15 -9.95 -4.04
CA PRO A 361 11.65 -11.25 -4.44
C PRO A 361 10.43 -11.69 -3.62
N GLY A 362 9.40 -12.20 -4.30
CA GLY A 362 8.17 -12.68 -3.66
C GLY A 362 7.27 -11.59 -3.08
N ALA A 363 7.55 -10.30 -3.37
CA ALA A 363 6.63 -9.22 -3.03
C ALA A 363 5.35 -9.31 -3.89
N ARG A 364 4.22 -8.93 -3.30
CA ARG A 364 2.93 -8.95 -3.99
C ARG A 364 2.80 -7.72 -4.88
N VAL A 365 3.12 -7.88 -6.17
CA VAL A 365 3.12 -6.81 -7.18
C VAL A 365 1.79 -6.04 -7.21
N GLU A 366 0.66 -6.73 -7.18
CA GLU A 366 -0.68 -6.10 -7.17
C GLU A 366 -0.91 -5.19 -5.97
N SER A 367 -0.31 -5.49 -4.81
CA SER A 367 -0.41 -4.63 -3.62
C SER A 367 0.46 -3.38 -3.73
N ILE A 368 1.57 -3.45 -4.46
CA ILE A 368 2.47 -2.33 -4.71
C ILE A 368 1.87 -1.38 -5.76
N LEU A 369 1.37 -1.95 -6.86
CA LEU A 369 0.77 -1.20 -7.98
C LEU A 369 -0.66 -0.75 -7.71
N MET A 370 -1.23 -1.08 -6.54
CA MET A 370 -2.49 -0.51 -6.06
C MET A 370 -2.48 1.02 -6.13
N SER A 371 -1.31 1.63 -5.89
CA SER A 371 -1.11 3.08 -5.92
C SER A 371 -1.33 3.75 -7.28
N LEU A 372 -1.38 3.00 -8.38
CA LEU A 372 -1.61 3.56 -9.70
C LEU A 372 -3.11 3.82 -9.93
N PRO A 373 -3.49 4.96 -10.55
CA PRO A 373 -4.88 5.25 -10.88
C PRO A 373 -5.43 4.28 -11.93
N LEU A 374 -6.76 4.17 -12.02
CA LEU A 374 -7.41 3.35 -13.06
C LEU A 374 -7.12 3.88 -14.47
N THR A 375 -7.08 5.21 -14.61
CA THR A 375 -6.80 5.91 -15.87
C THR A 375 -5.82 7.07 -15.65
N ALA A 376 -4.96 7.30 -16.65
CA ALA A 376 -4.04 8.43 -16.75
C ALA A 376 -3.78 8.76 -18.22
N ALA A 377 -3.31 9.98 -18.51
CA ALA A 377 -3.00 10.41 -19.88
C ALA A 377 -1.68 11.19 -19.95
N TRP A 378 -1.06 11.13 -21.14
CA TRP A 378 0.09 11.93 -21.52
C TRP A 378 -0.18 12.60 -22.85
N LYS A 379 -0.11 13.94 -22.89
CA LYS A 379 -0.24 14.75 -24.10
C LYS A 379 1.09 15.44 -24.40
N TYR A 380 1.59 15.28 -25.62
CA TYR A 380 2.85 15.87 -26.06
C TYR A 380 2.79 17.39 -25.98
N MET A 381 3.80 18.00 -25.33
CA MET A 381 3.96 19.46 -25.19
C MET A 381 2.72 20.21 -24.65
N HIS A 382 1.86 19.54 -23.88
CA HIS A 382 0.68 20.18 -23.30
C HIS A 382 1.07 21.23 -22.26
N SER A 383 0.55 22.45 -22.44
CA SER A 383 0.61 23.54 -21.45
C SER A 383 -0.80 24.07 -21.19
N PRO A 384 -1.16 24.37 -19.92
CA PRO A 384 -2.45 24.98 -19.62
C PRO A 384 -2.55 26.40 -20.21
N ALA A 385 -3.77 26.90 -20.38
CA ALA A 385 -4.00 28.25 -20.88
C ALA A 385 -3.56 29.30 -19.83
N PRO A 386 -2.99 30.44 -20.25
CA PRO A 386 -2.64 31.52 -19.33
C PRO A 386 -3.85 32.01 -18.51
N GLY A 387 -3.65 32.27 -17.22
CA GLY A 387 -4.69 32.70 -16.27
C GLY A 387 -5.70 31.62 -15.89
N SER A 388 -5.48 30.36 -16.28
CA SER A 388 -6.40 29.26 -16.00
C SER A 388 -6.22 28.68 -14.60
N ARG A 389 -7.23 27.94 -14.12
CA ARG A 389 -7.15 27.24 -12.82
C ARG A 389 -6.07 26.13 -12.85
N GLU A 390 -5.83 25.55 -14.02
CA GLU A 390 -4.79 24.56 -14.26
C GLU A 390 -3.38 25.17 -14.14
N GLU A 391 -3.16 26.35 -14.71
CA GLU A 391 -1.90 27.08 -14.57
C GLU A 391 -1.64 27.48 -13.12
N ARG A 392 -2.65 28.02 -12.43
CA ARG A 392 -2.57 28.36 -11.01
C ARG A 392 -2.12 27.19 -10.14
N LEU A 393 -2.59 25.96 -10.42
CA LEU A 393 -2.10 24.78 -9.71
C LEU A 393 -0.62 24.55 -10.01
N LEU A 394 -0.20 24.58 -11.29
CA LEU A 394 1.20 24.33 -11.65
C LEU A 394 2.17 25.33 -11.02
N GLU A 395 1.78 26.59 -10.84
CA GLU A 395 2.61 27.60 -10.15
C GLU A 395 2.94 27.18 -8.72
N VAL A 396 1.94 26.71 -7.97
CA VAL A 396 2.10 26.22 -6.60
C VAL A 396 2.88 24.90 -6.55
N LEU A 397 2.71 24.04 -7.56
CA LEU A 397 3.47 22.79 -7.61
C LEU A 397 4.96 23.02 -7.95
N ARG A 398 5.28 24.05 -8.74
CA ARG A 398 6.67 24.44 -9.01
C ARG A 398 7.30 25.19 -7.85
N ASN A 399 6.49 25.93 -7.11
CA ASN A 399 6.91 26.76 -5.99
C ASN A 399 6.03 26.43 -4.78
N PRO A 400 6.36 25.37 -4.00
CA PRO A 400 5.62 25.03 -2.80
C PRO A 400 5.44 26.24 -1.89
N VAL A 401 4.24 26.40 -1.35
CA VAL A 401 3.86 27.54 -0.50
C VAL A 401 3.61 27.05 0.93
N ASP A 402 3.59 27.99 1.88
CA ASP A 402 3.13 27.71 3.23
C ASP A 402 1.61 27.92 3.31
N TRP A 403 0.92 26.90 3.82
CA TRP A 403 -0.53 26.90 3.90
C TRP A 403 -1.05 27.37 5.26
N VAL A 404 -0.27 27.21 6.34
CA VAL A 404 -0.69 27.40 7.74
C VAL A 404 0.45 27.86 8.63
#